data_AF-A0A9Q3GUS8-F1
#
_entry.id   AF-A0A9Q3GUS8-F1
#
_cell.length_a   1.000
_cell.length_b   1.000
_cell.length_c   1.000
_cell.angle_alpha   90.00
_cell.angle_beta   90.00
_cell.angle_gamma   90.00
#
_symmetry.space_group_name_H-M   'P 1'
#
loop_
_entity.id
_entity.type
_entity.pdbx_description
1 polymer ?
#
loop_
_entity_poly.entity_id
_entity_poly.type
_entity_poly.pdbx_seq_one_letter_code
_entity_poly.pdbx_strand_id
1 'polypeptide(L)'
;MGHMSEDMTKERVVSTAWWPKWEKQLSEYINTCERCQKANRKHGKKYGLLQHIEEPKHPWETINMDWATGLVSGLKENFNAFLIIVDRFSKSVR
;
A
#
# COMPACT_ATOMS: atom_id res chain seq x y z
N MET A 1 -12.67 -14.25 -1.64
CA MET A 1 -13.80 -13.51 -2.25
C MET A 1 -13.31 -12.10 -2.53
N GLY A 2 -12.91 -11.83 -3.78
CA GLY A 2 -12.17 -10.62 -4.14
C GLY A 2 -13.05 -9.37 -4.15
N HIS A 3 -12.51 -8.26 -3.64
CA HIS A 3 -13.12 -6.93 -3.68
C HIS A 3 -13.03 -6.38 -5.11
N MET A 4 -14.18 -6.14 -5.75
CA MET A 4 -14.24 -5.63 -7.13
C MET A 4 -14.12 -4.10 -7.15
N SER A 5 -13.15 -3.61 -7.91
CA SER A 5 -13.03 -2.19 -8.25
C SER A 5 -14.25 -1.70 -9.04
N GLU A 6 -14.40 -0.38 -9.10
CA GLU A 6 -15.43 0.29 -9.92
C GLU A 6 -15.36 -0.15 -11.39
N ASP A 7 -14.14 -0.33 -11.93
CA ASP A 7 -13.91 -0.72 -13.32
C ASP A 7 -14.43 -2.14 -13.62
N MET A 8 -14.17 -3.09 -12.73
CA MET A 8 -14.70 -4.46 -12.85
C MET A 8 -16.23 -4.50 -12.79
N THR A 9 -16.83 -3.57 -12.04
CA THR A 9 -18.30 -3.45 -11.94
C THR A 9 -18.87 -2.90 -13.25
N LYS A 10 -18.19 -1.93 -13.88
CA LYS A 10 -18.57 -1.39 -15.19
C LYS A 10 -18.49 -2.46 -16.28
N GLU A 11 -17.38 -3.18 -16.37
CA GLU A 11 -17.19 -4.22 -17.39
C GLU A 11 -18.27 -5.31 -17.37
N ARG A 12 -18.68 -5.76 -16.17
CA ARG A 12 -19.74 -6.79 -16.03
C ARG A 12 -21.14 -6.29 -16.41
N VAL A 13 -21.44 -5.03 -16.13
CA VAL A 13 -22.74 -4.46 -16.49
C VAL A 13 -22.83 -4.31 -18.00
N VAL A 14 -21.76 -3.85 -18.66
CA VAL A 14 -21.68 -3.75 -20.13
C VAL A 14 -21.82 -5.11 -20.80
N SER A 15 -21.23 -6.16 -20.23
CA SER A 15 -21.33 -7.51 -20.82
C SER A 15 -22.73 -8.12 -20.73
N THR A 16 -23.64 -7.54 -19.93
CA THR A 16 -24.92 -8.16 -19.57
C THR A 16 -26.12 -7.31 -19.96
N ALA A 17 -25.99 -5.99 -19.99
CA ALA A 17 -27.10 -5.07 -20.25
C ALA A 17 -26.61 -3.76 -20.89
N TRP A 18 -27.45 -3.17 -21.74
CA TRP A 18 -27.20 -1.88 -22.37
C TRP A 18 -28.47 -1.03 -22.33
N TRP A 19 -28.32 0.27 -22.00
CA TRP A 19 -29.40 1.24 -22.04
C TRP A 19 -28.86 2.68 -22.22
N PRO A 20 -29.68 3.67 -22.63
CA PRO A 20 -29.21 5.04 -22.81
C PRO A 20 -28.67 5.62 -21.49
N LYS A 21 -27.47 6.21 -21.52
CA LYS A 21 -26.78 6.82 -20.36
C LYS A 21 -26.40 5.82 -19.25
N TRP A 22 -26.25 4.54 -19.57
CA TRP A 22 -25.88 3.49 -18.61
C TRP A 22 -24.62 3.80 -17.80
N GLU A 23 -23.57 4.35 -18.43
CA GLU A 23 -22.32 4.72 -17.76
C GLU A 23 -22.52 5.72 -16.63
N LYS A 24 -23.33 6.76 -16.90
CA LYS A 24 -23.60 7.85 -15.96
C LYS A 24 -24.41 7.33 -14.77
N GLN A 25 -25.47 6.59 -15.05
CA GLN A 25 -26.34 6.03 -14.00
C GLN A 25 -25.62 4.98 -13.15
N LEU A 26 -24.76 4.16 -13.76
CA LEU A 26 -23.95 3.19 -13.05
C LEU A 26 -22.91 3.88 -12.15
N SER A 27 -22.26 4.93 -12.64
CA SER A 27 -21.31 5.72 -11.85
C SER A 27 -22.01 6.43 -10.68
N GLU A 28 -23.20 6.99 -10.90
CA GLU A 28 -24.03 7.56 -9.82
C GLU A 28 -24.43 6.50 -8.77
N TYR A 29 -24.83 5.31 -9.22
CA TYR A 29 -25.17 4.20 -8.33
C TYR A 29 -23.98 3.74 -7.48
N ILE A 30 -22.79 3.55 -8.09
CA ILE A 30 -21.58 3.16 -7.37
C ILE A 30 -21.17 4.23 -6.36
N ASN A 31 -21.34 5.51 -6.70
CA ASN A 31 -21.01 6.64 -5.81
C ASN A 31 -21.99 6.82 -4.64
N THR A 32 -23.25 6.41 -4.78
CA THR A 32 -24.29 6.51 -3.74
C THR A 32 -24.47 5.22 -2.94
N CYS A 33 -24.04 4.07 -3.47
CA CYS A 33 -24.20 2.78 -2.82
C CYS A 33 -23.21 2.60 -1.64
N GLU A 34 -23.74 2.53 -0.41
CA GLU A 34 -22.95 2.34 0.81
C GLU A 34 -22.04 1.10 0.75
N ARG A 35 -22.53 -0.01 0.20
CA ARG A 35 -21.76 -1.25 0.07
C ARG A 35 -20.58 -1.08 -0.88
N CYS A 36 -20.78 -0.37 -2.00
CA CYS A 36 -19.72 -0.06 -2.94
C CYS A 36 -18.70 0.90 -2.33
N GLN A 37 -19.14 1.92 -1.60
CA GLN A 37 -18.26 2.89 -0.93
C GLN A 37 -17.42 2.25 0.20
N LYS A 38 -18.01 1.32 0.97
CA LYS A 38 -17.27 0.57 2.00
C LYS A 38 -16.28 -0.43 1.43
N ALA A 39 -16.59 -1.03 0.28
CA ALA A 39 -15.72 -1.99 -0.40
C ALA A 39 -14.58 -1.29 -1.15
N ASN A 40 -14.91 -0.22 -1.89
CA ASN A 40 -13.99 0.66 -2.58
C ASN A 40 -13.62 1.84 -1.67
N ARG A 41 -13.04 1.54 -0.51
CA ARG A 41 -12.38 2.59 0.26
C ARG A 41 -11.39 3.25 -0.69
N LYS A 42 -11.59 4.54 -0.98
CA LYS A 42 -10.57 5.33 -1.68
C LYS A 42 -9.29 5.15 -0.87
N HIS A 43 -8.33 4.39 -1.40
CA HIS A 43 -6.96 4.48 -0.93
C HIS A 43 -6.66 5.98 -0.91
N GLY A 44 -6.12 6.49 0.20
CA GLY A 44 -5.97 7.94 0.44
C GLY A 44 -5.23 8.66 -0.70
N LYS A 45 -4.95 9.95 -0.52
CA LYS A 45 -4.10 10.71 -1.47
C LYS A 45 -2.98 9.81 -1.99
N LYS A 46 -2.81 9.76 -3.32
CA LYS A 46 -1.67 9.09 -3.97
C LYS A 46 -0.45 9.35 -3.09
N TYR A 47 0.26 8.28 -2.72
CA TYR A 47 1.51 8.39 -1.98
C TYR A 47 2.29 9.57 -2.58
N GLY A 48 2.57 10.57 -1.74
CA GLY A 48 3.28 11.76 -2.18
C GLY A 48 4.60 11.36 -2.83
N LEU A 49 5.22 12.27 -3.58
CA LEU A 49 6.60 12.08 -4.01
C LEU A 49 7.41 11.68 -2.77
N LEU A 50 8.10 10.54 -2.85
CA LEU A 50 9.01 10.09 -1.80
C LEU A 50 9.94 11.27 -1.49
N GLN A 51 9.89 11.78 -0.25
CA GLN A 51 10.79 12.86 0.13
C GLN A 51 12.21 12.32 0.00
N HIS A 52 13.03 13.01 -0.79
CA HIS A 52 14.42 12.64 -0.96
C HIS A 52 15.15 12.88 0.36
N ILE A 53 15.62 11.82 1.00
CA ILE A 53 16.46 11.92 2.19
C ILE A 53 17.90 12.16 1.70
N GLU A 54 18.48 13.30 2.05
CA GLU A 54 19.86 13.67 1.68
C GLU A 54 20.86 12.55 1.97
N GLU A 55 21.80 12.34 1.05
CA GLU A 55 22.86 11.34 1.24
C GLU A 55 23.87 11.85 2.27
N PRO A 56 24.27 11.01 3.24
CA PRO A 56 25.32 11.37 4.19
C PRO A 56 26.65 11.55 3.45
N LYS A 57 27.44 12.54 3.86
CA LYS A 57 28.79 12.86 3.37
C LYS A 57 29.88 12.20 4.21
N HIS A 58 29.57 11.83 5.45
CA HIS A 58 30.48 11.21 6.39
C HIS A 58 29.84 9.98 7.07
N PRO A 59 30.64 8.99 7.51
CA PRO A 59 30.15 7.89 8.32
C PRO A 59 29.39 8.40 9.55
N TRP A 60 28.33 7.68 9.94
CA TRP A 60 27.52 7.96 11.15
C TRP A 60 26.61 9.19 11.11
N GLU A 61 26.53 9.92 10.00
CA GLU A 61 25.61 11.06 9.87
C GLU A 61 24.14 10.65 9.76
N THR A 62 23.87 9.45 9.24
CA THR A 62 22.50 8.93 9.12
C THR A 62 22.47 7.45 9.43
N ILE A 63 21.81 7.11 10.54
CA ILE A 63 21.64 5.74 11.02
C ILE A 63 20.18 5.36 10.87
N ASN A 64 19.92 4.28 10.14
CA ASN A 64 18.59 3.67 10.06
C ASN A 64 18.50 2.53 11.07
N MET A 65 17.38 2.46 11.77
CA MET A 65 17.10 1.42 12.76
C MET A 65 15.76 0.78 12.47
N ASP A 66 15.72 -0.55 12.44
CA ASP A 66 14.48 -1.30 12.24
C ASP A 66 14.48 -2.58 13.06
N TRP A 67 13.29 -3.10 13.37
CA TRP A 67 13.11 -4.35 14.09
C TRP A 67 12.62 -5.44 13.15
N ALA A 68 13.43 -6.47 12.93
CA ALA A 68 12.95 -7.70 12.29
C ALA A 68 12.31 -8.57 13.38
N THR A 69 10.98 -8.68 13.35
CA THR A 69 10.18 -9.43 14.34
C THR A 69 9.51 -10.67 13.70
N GLY A 70 8.90 -11.53 14.52
CA GLY A 70 8.15 -12.70 14.03
C GLY A 70 9.02 -13.94 13.76
N LEU A 71 10.21 -13.99 14.36
CA LEU A 71 11.08 -15.17 14.27
C LEU A 71 10.53 -16.29 15.15
N VAL A 72 10.63 -17.53 14.65
CA VAL A 72 10.24 -18.71 15.43
C VAL A 72 11.15 -18.81 16.65
N SER A 73 10.57 -18.76 17.85
CA SER A 73 11.29 -18.85 19.12
C SER A 73 12.01 -20.20 19.21
N GLY A 74 13.31 -20.22 18.95
CA GLY A 74 14.04 -21.47 18.67
C GLY A 74 15.19 -21.80 19.62
N LEU A 75 15.58 -20.93 20.55
CA LEU A 75 16.74 -21.16 21.43
C LEU A 75 16.45 -20.77 22.89
N LYS A 76 17.30 -21.26 23.81
CA LYS A 76 17.20 -21.23 25.30
C LYS A 76 16.69 -19.93 25.93
N GLU A 77 16.87 -18.82 25.24
CA GLU A 77 16.42 -17.48 25.62
C GLU A 77 15.41 -17.08 24.53
N ASN A 78 14.14 -16.84 24.86
CA ASN A 78 13.02 -16.60 23.92
C ASN A 78 13.15 -15.31 23.07
N PHE A 79 14.28 -15.06 22.43
CA PHE A 79 14.48 -13.97 21.49
C PHE A 79 13.74 -14.28 20.18
N ASN A 80 12.86 -13.38 19.77
CA ASN A 80 12.04 -13.50 18.55
C ASN A 80 12.17 -12.28 17.62
N ALA A 81 13.14 -11.40 17.89
CA ALA A 81 13.38 -10.19 17.13
C ALA A 81 14.86 -9.82 17.08
N PHE A 82 15.28 -9.17 15.99
CA PHE A 82 16.58 -8.53 15.85
C PHE A 82 16.42 -7.02 15.68
N LEU A 83 17.27 -6.24 16.37
CA LEU A 83 17.47 -4.83 16.07
C LEU A 83 18.50 -4.71 14.94
N ILE A 84 18.07 -4.19 13.80
CA ILE A 84 18.91 -3.92 12.64
C ILE A 84 19.33 -2.47 12.70
N ILE A 85 20.65 -2.21 12.73
CA ILE A 85 21.23 -0.87 12.71
C ILE A 85 22.09 -0.75 11.44
N VAL A 86 21.81 0.25 10.62
CA VAL A 86 22.50 0.46 9.34
C VAL A 86 22.99 1.90 9.24
N ASP A 87 24.31 2.08 9.11
CA ASP A 87 24.89 3.34 8.67
C ASP A 87 24.69 3.51 7.16
N ARG A 88 23.97 4.56 6.77
CA ARG A 88 23.57 4.82 5.39
C ARG A 88 24.77 5.19 4.50
N PHE A 89 25.85 5.71 5.07
CA PHE A 89 27.07 6.05 4.33
C PHE A 89 27.68 4.82 3.65
N SER A 90 27.79 3.72 4.41
CA SER A 90 28.39 2.45 3.96
C SER A 90 27.58 1.67 2.91
N LYS A 91 26.31 2.06 2.68
CA LYS A 91 25.42 1.40 1.71
C LYS A 91 25.30 2.15 0.38
N SER A 92 26.07 3.23 0.18
CA SER A 92 26.20 3.84 -1.14
C SER A 92 27.00 2.90 -2.06
N VAL A 93 26.29 2.22 -2.96
CA VAL A 93 26.92 1.50 -4.08
C VAL A 93 27.29 2.57 -5.10
N ARG A 94 28.59 2.72 -5.39
CA ARG A 94 29.05 3.47 -6.56
C ARG A 94 28.86 2.65 -7.83
#